data_AF-W0BD34-F1
#
_entry.id   AF-W0BD34-F1
#
_cell.length_a   1.000
_cell.length_b   1.000
_cell.length_c   1.000
_cell.angle_alpha   90.00
_cell.angle_beta   90.00
_cell.angle_gamma   90.00
#
_symmetry.space_group_name_H-M   'P 1'
#
loop_
_entity.id
_entity.type
_entity.pdbx_description
1 polymer ?
#
loop_
_entity_poly.entity_id
_entity_poly.type
_entity_poly.pdbx_seq_one_letter_code
_entity_poly.pdbx_strand_id
1 'polypeptide(L)'
;MFFEAAESEGVADLAQCGLHAEAGRGISGQNKLLTAKGFVGYDYHWQVEGGSDMQGYSYYKPFGMVAESAIVELLNNSGGTGQFSTLSLVARTGNKIKVTSLHGGDRCNGGLVKVVRKKSGAEEYLQYSVNVTTYDLLSLAGEPVKAYDDLEACAICCKAVAIFQRPISADIAKEKLLYVDLSAYPQSEGEAAANTPYQTCFNKFLQTYQRKNTSRLDLKGLQRFVQQFNEQCVSHSGS
;
A
#
# COMPACT_ATOMS: atom_id res chain seq x y z
N MET A 1 8.21 -11.57 -16.03
CA MET A 1 6.92 -12.26 -16.24
C MET A 1 5.89 -11.44 -15.50
N PHE A 2 4.86 -10.98 -16.19
CA PHE A 2 3.98 -9.92 -15.68
C PHE A 2 2.57 -10.43 -15.50
N PHE A 3 1.94 -9.98 -14.42
CA PHE A 3 0.53 -10.12 -14.15
C PHE A 3 0.00 -8.70 -13.93
N GLU A 4 -0.57 -8.14 -14.99
CA GLU A 4 -1.48 -7.00 -14.90
C GLU A 4 -2.85 -7.63 -14.75
N ALA A 5 -3.27 -7.94 -13.55
CA ALA A 5 -4.67 -8.21 -13.39
C ALA A 5 -5.36 -6.89 -13.13
N ALA A 6 -6.50 -6.72 -13.79
CA ALA A 6 -7.50 -5.73 -13.41
C ALA A 6 -7.91 -5.88 -11.93
N GLU A 7 -7.55 -7.00 -11.29
CA GLU A 7 -7.80 -7.35 -9.89
C GLU A 7 -6.50 -7.84 -9.24
N SER A 8 -6.17 -7.45 -8.01
CA SER A 8 -4.92 -7.84 -7.33
C SER A 8 -4.73 -9.35 -7.05
N GLU A 9 -5.64 -10.19 -7.54
CA GLU A 9 -5.70 -11.63 -7.35
C GLU A 9 -6.27 -12.33 -8.60
N GLY A 10 -5.95 -13.62 -8.78
CA GLY A 10 -6.53 -14.41 -9.87
C GLY A 10 -5.60 -15.46 -10.46
N VAL A 11 -6.03 -16.02 -11.59
CA VAL A 11 -5.24 -16.98 -12.38
C VAL A 11 -5.02 -16.42 -13.77
N ALA A 12 -3.76 -16.42 -14.22
CA ALA A 12 -3.38 -15.94 -15.53
C ALA A 12 -2.66 -17.03 -16.33
N ASP A 13 -2.91 -17.06 -17.65
CA ASP A 13 -2.12 -17.84 -18.59
C ASP A 13 -0.93 -17.02 -19.09
N LEU A 14 0.27 -17.56 -18.91
CA LEU A 14 1.52 -16.92 -19.30
C LEU A 14 1.67 -16.74 -20.81
N ALA A 15 0.93 -17.48 -21.62
CA ALA A 15 0.87 -17.26 -23.06
C ALA A 15 0.10 -15.98 -23.43
N GLN A 16 -0.71 -15.44 -22.51
CA GLN A 16 -1.59 -14.28 -22.70
C GLN A 16 -1.25 -13.10 -21.78
N CYS A 17 -0.05 -13.11 -21.18
CA CYS A 17 0.35 -12.14 -20.16
C CYS A 17 1.66 -11.43 -20.53
N GLY A 18 1.91 -10.28 -19.92
CA GLY A 18 3.12 -9.49 -20.18
C GLY A 18 3.05 -8.60 -21.40
N LEU A 19 4.22 -8.25 -21.92
CA LEU A 19 4.37 -7.36 -23.08
C LEU A 19 3.62 -7.87 -24.32
N HIS A 20 3.36 -9.17 -24.38
CA HIS A 20 2.64 -9.79 -25.48
C HIS A 20 1.11 -9.76 -25.31
N ALA A 21 0.61 -9.36 -24.14
CA ALA A 21 -0.82 -9.30 -23.86
C ALA A 21 -1.52 -8.13 -24.59
N GLU A 22 -0.79 -7.05 -24.86
CA GLU A 22 -1.31 -5.92 -25.64
C GLU A 22 -0.40 -5.61 -26.81
N ALA A 23 -1.01 -5.49 -27.98
CA ALA A 23 -0.29 -5.14 -29.20
C ALA A 23 0.34 -3.74 -29.06
N GLY A 24 1.58 -3.59 -29.50
CA GLY A 24 2.30 -2.31 -29.48
C GLY A 24 3.00 -1.99 -28.16
N ARG A 25 2.95 -2.87 -27.15
CA ARG A 25 3.80 -2.73 -25.95
C ARG A 25 5.26 -3.07 -26.26
N GLY A 26 6.15 -2.16 -25.87
CA GLY A 26 7.61 -2.30 -26.00
C GLY A 26 8.34 -1.96 -24.70
N ILE A 27 9.48 -2.59 -24.45
CA ILE A 27 10.36 -2.23 -23.32
C ILE A 27 11.03 -0.90 -23.64
N SER A 28 10.86 0.09 -22.77
CA SER A 28 11.49 1.40 -22.89
C SER A 28 12.76 1.52 -22.04
N GLY A 29 12.93 0.68 -21.01
CA GLY A 29 14.13 0.70 -20.19
C GLY A 29 14.04 -0.12 -18.90
N GLN A 30 14.98 0.17 -18.00
CA GLN A 30 14.99 -0.35 -16.64
C GLN A 30 15.40 0.74 -15.65
N ASN A 31 14.68 0.81 -14.54
CA ASN A 31 14.93 1.72 -13.45
C ASN A 31 16.09 1.21 -12.58
N LYS A 32 17.26 1.86 -12.72
CA LYS A 32 18.50 1.49 -12.00
C LYS A 32 18.37 1.56 -10.48
N LEU A 33 17.51 2.43 -9.95
CA LEU A 33 17.30 2.54 -8.51
C LEU A 33 16.49 1.36 -7.97
N LEU A 34 15.50 0.88 -8.72
CA LEU A 34 14.71 -0.31 -8.35
C LEU A 34 15.55 -1.58 -8.49
N THR A 35 16.32 -1.72 -9.56
CA THR A 35 17.20 -2.89 -9.74
C THR A 35 18.27 -2.97 -8.67
N ALA A 36 18.88 -1.84 -8.27
CA ALA A 36 19.80 -1.78 -7.14
C ALA A 36 19.15 -2.18 -5.79
N LYS A 37 17.83 -2.01 -5.65
CA LYS A 37 17.05 -2.46 -4.49
C LYS A 37 16.63 -3.94 -4.58
N GLY A 38 17.04 -4.66 -5.62
CA GLY A 38 16.75 -6.08 -5.83
C GLY A 38 15.42 -6.35 -6.55
N PHE A 39 14.81 -5.34 -7.17
CA PHE A 39 13.65 -5.56 -8.04
C PHE A 39 14.10 -6.06 -9.41
N VAL A 40 13.28 -6.92 -10.01
CA VAL A 40 13.41 -7.45 -11.36
C VAL A 40 12.21 -6.98 -12.17
N GLY A 41 12.44 -6.36 -13.32
CA GLY A 41 11.37 -5.76 -14.10
C GLY A 41 11.88 -4.86 -15.21
N TYR A 42 10.98 -4.02 -15.71
CA TYR A 42 11.24 -3.09 -16.80
C TYR A 42 10.22 -1.95 -16.81
N ASP A 43 10.62 -0.87 -17.46
CA ASP A 43 9.74 0.22 -17.90
C ASP A 43 9.27 -0.14 -19.32
N TYR A 44 8.02 0.19 -19.65
CA TYR A 44 7.43 -0.10 -20.96
C TYR A 44 6.65 1.09 -21.50
N HIS A 45 6.42 1.09 -22.81
CA HIS A 45 5.57 2.05 -23.50
C HIS A 45 4.58 1.37 -24.44
N TRP A 46 3.51 2.06 -24.83
CA TRP A 46 2.63 1.65 -25.92
C TRP A 46 1.84 2.83 -26.44
N GLN A 47 1.37 2.69 -27.68
CA GLN A 47 0.48 3.66 -28.30
C GLN A 47 -0.96 3.25 -28.01
N VAL A 48 -1.72 4.10 -27.32
CA VAL A 48 -3.17 3.93 -27.23
C VAL A 48 -3.85 4.42 -28.50
N GLU A 49 -5.00 3.83 -28.82
CA GLU A 49 -5.84 4.26 -29.92
C GLU A 49 -6.18 5.75 -29.77
N GLY A 50 -5.85 6.57 -30.77
CA GLY A 50 -5.87 8.04 -30.67
C GLY A 50 -4.50 8.72 -30.56
N GLY A 51 -3.40 7.95 -30.56
CA GLY A 51 -2.03 8.44 -30.82
C GLY A 51 -1.28 9.01 -29.61
N SER A 52 -1.75 8.76 -28.40
CA SER A 52 -0.99 9.11 -27.18
C SER A 52 0.00 8.00 -26.84
N ASP A 53 1.27 8.37 -26.63
CA ASP A 53 2.28 7.46 -26.09
C ASP A 53 2.08 7.33 -24.57
N MET A 54 1.79 6.13 -24.11
CA MET A 54 1.66 5.81 -22.69
C MET A 54 2.93 5.13 -22.21
N GLN A 55 3.28 5.38 -20.94
CA GLN A 55 4.45 4.78 -20.30
C GLN A 55 4.06 4.18 -18.97
N GLY A 56 4.54 2.96 -18.71
CA GLY A 56 4.29 2.23 -17.49
C GLY A 56 5.54 1.55 -16.97
N TYR A 57 5.41 0.87 -15.85
CA TYR A 57 6.45 0.02 -15.35
C TYR A 57 5.89 -1.18 -14.62
N SER A 58 6.67 -2.26 -14.59
CA SER A 58 6.38 -3.41 -13.77
C SER A 58 7.66 -4.00 -13.21
N TYR A 59 7.69 -4.09 -11.88
CA TYR A 59 8.80 -4.66 -11.13
C TYR A 59 8.26 -5.62 -10.07
N TYR A 60 9.02 -6.68 -9.81
CA TYR A 60 8.76 -7.56 -8.68
C TYR A 60 10.04 -7.83 -7.88
N LYS A 61 9.88 -8.14 -6.60
CA LYS A 61 10.97 -8.51 -5.70
C LYS A 61 10.57 -9.72 -4.85
N PRO A 62 11.28 -10.86 -4.97
CA PRO A 62 10.97 -12.04 -4.17
C PRO A 62 11.49 -11.91 -2.74
N PHE A 63 10.75 -12.45 -1.77
CA PHE A 63 11.12 -12.49 -0.35
C PHE A 63 11.31 -13.91 0.21
N GLY A 64 10.89 -14.92 -0.54
CA GLY A 64 11.03 -16.33 -0.15
C GLY A 64 9.89 -17.18 -0.69
N MET A 65 9.75 -18.37 -0.11
CA MET A 65 8.69 -19.31 -0.43
C MET A 65 7.88 -19.60 0.82
N VAL A 66 6.59 -19.86 0.63
CA VAL A 66 5.70 -20.47 1.61
C VAL A 66 4.91 -21.57 0.90
N ALA A 67 5.06 -22.80 1.36
CA ALA A 67 4.64 -23.99 0.60
C ALA A 67 5.17 -23.92 -0.85
N GLU A 68 4.28 -23.98 -1.85
CA GLU A 68 4.62 -23.94 -3.29
C GLU A 68 4.52 -22.53 -3.89
N SER A 69 4.29 -21.50 -3.07
CA SER A 69 4.09 -20.13 -3.52
C SER A 69 5.29 -19.25 -3.21
N ALA A 70 5.73 -18.45 -4.18
CA ALA A 70 6.69 -17.38 -3.96
C ALA A 70 6.00 -16.18 -3.30
N ILE A 71 6.64 -15.61 -2.29
CA ILE A 71 6.25 -14.33 -1.71
C ILE A 71 6.92 -13.23 -2.53
N VAL A 72 6.13 -12.35 -3.14
CA VAL A 72 6.64 -11.27 -3.99
C VAL A 72 6.03 -9.93 -3.61
N GLU A 73 6.86 -8.89 -3.63
CA GLU A 73 6.40 -7.51 -3.72
C GLU A 73 6.33 -7.14 -5.21
N LEU A 74 5.22 -6.56 -5.63
CA LEU A 74 4.98 -6.06 -6.98
C LEU A 74 4.87 -4.54 -6.92
N LEU A 75 5.49 -3.86 -7.88
CA LEU A 75 5.32 -2.43 -8.14
C LEU A 75 4.89 -2.28 -9.60
N ASN A 76 3.80 -1.55 -9.85
CA ASN A 76 3.32 -1.33 -11.21
C ASN A 76 2.64 0.02 -11.42
N ASN A 77 2.73 0.50 -12.65
CA ASN A 77 2.01 1.64 -13.18
C ASN A 77 1.60 1.30 -14.61
N SER A 78 0.31 1.46 -14.92
CA SER A 78 -0.28 1.12 -16.22
C SER A 78 -0.57 2.36 -17.07
N GLY A 79 0.29 3.39 -17.06
CA GLY A 79 0.13 4.57 -17.93
C GLY A 79 -0.63 5.75 -17.32
N GLY A 80 -1.28 5.54 -16.18
CA GLY A 80 -1.97 6.59 -15.43
C GLY A 80 -1.10 7.26 -14.36
N THR A 81 -1.73 8.00 -13.46
CA THR A 81 -1.05 8.63 -12.31
C THR A 81 -0.90 7.71 -11.10
N GLY A 82 -1.56 6.54 -11.10
CA GLY A 82 -1.52 5.56 -10.01
C GLY A 82 -0.15 4.90 -9.88
N GLN A 83 0.30 4.65 -8.66
CA GLN A 83 1.51 3.87 -8.41
C GLN A 83 1.16 2.76 -7.43
N PHE A 84 0.95 1.58 -7.99
CA PHE A 84 0.42 0.45 -7.26
C PHE A 84 1.55 -0.38 -6.69
N SER A 85 1.31 -0.89 -5.50
CA SER A 85 2.23 -1.79 -4.82
C SER A 85 1.44 -2.88 -4.12
N THR A 86 1.89 -4.12 -4.27
CA THR A 86 1.18 -5.30 -3.74
C THR A 86 2.17 -6.29 -3.16
N LEU A 87 1.83 -6.89 -2.01
CA LEU A 87 2.49 -8.06 -1.46
C LEU A 87 1.61 -9.26 -1.80
N SER A 88 2.17 -10.27 -2.48
CA SER A 88 1.38 -11.36 -3.03
C SER A 88 2.07 -12.71 -2.86
N LEU A 89 1.26 -13.76 -2.87
CA LEU A 89 1.69 -15.13 -3.11
C LEU A 89 1.51 -15.45 -4.58
N VAL A 90 2.55 -16.00 -5.21
CA VAL A 90 2.55 -16.42 -6.61
C VAL A 90 2.90 -17.89 -6.70
N ALA A 91 1.91 -18.70 -7.07
CA ALA A 91 2.10 -20.11 -7.40
C ALA A 91 2.11 -20.29 -8.92
N ARG A 92 2.88 -21.24 -9.43
CA ARG A 92 2.92 -21.57 -10.86
C ARG A 92 2.58 -23.04 -11.09
N THR A 93 1.68 -23.28 -12.03
CA THR A 93 1.32 -24.63 -12.49
C THR A 93 1.38 -24.67 -14.01
N GLY A 94 2.48 -25.21 -14.56
CA GLY A 94 2.74 -25.20 -16.00
C GLY A 94 2.82 -23.78 -16.55
N ASN A 95 1.92 -23.46 -17.49
CA ASN A 95 1.80 -22.11 -18.09
C ASN A 95 0.84 -21.19 -17.34
N LYS A 96 0.33 -21.60 -16.17
CA LYS A 96 -0.55 -20.74 -15.38
C LYS A 96 0.17 -20.21 -14.14
N ILE A 97 -0.12 -18.97 -13.79
CA ILE A 97 0.23 -18.38 -12.49
C ILE A 97 -1.05 -18.09 -11.72
N LYS A 98 -1.05 -18.43 -10.43
CA LYS A 98 -2.07 -18.01 -9.48
C LYS A 98 -1.45 -16.96 -8.57
N VAL A 99 -2.08 -15.79 -8.53
CA VAL A 99 -1.71 -14.68 -7.66
C VAL A 99 -2.76 -14.56 -6.56
N THR A 100 -2.32 -14.48 -5.32
CA THR A 100 -3.18 -14.25 -4.15
C THR A 100 -2.65 -13.05 -3.41
N SER A 101 -3.43 -11.97 -3.37
CA SER A 101 -3.06 -10.74 -2.68
C SER A 101 -2.99 -10.98 -1.17
N LEU A 102 -1.91 -10.54 -0.54
CA LEU A 102 -1.80 -10.45 0.91
C LEU A 102 -2.08 -9.02 1.39
N HIS A 103 -1.64 -8.03 0.61
CA HIS A 103 -1.86 -6.61 0.83
C HIS A 103 -1.66 -5.87 -0.49
N GLY A 104 -2.45 -4.83 -0.78
CA GLY A 104 -2.25 -3.99 -1.97
C GLY A 104 -2.76 -2.57 -1.75
N GLY A 105 -2.25 -1.61 -2.54
CA GLY A 105 -2.71 -0.23 -2.49
C GLY A 105 -2.04 0.69 -3.52
N ASP A 106 -2.52 1.93 -3.59
CA ASP A 106 -1.98 3.03 -4.43
C ASP A 106 -1.41 4.13 -3.54
N ARG A 107 -0.09 4.34 -3.60
CA ARG A 107 0.62 5.42 -2.89
C ARG A 107 0.17 5.57 -1.43
N CYS A 108 -0.62 6.59 -1.09
CA CYS A 108 -1.08 6.86 0.28
C CYS A 108 -2.24 5.97 0.74
N ASN A 109 -3.01 5.42 -0.19
CA ASN A 109 -4.12 4.51 0.07
C ASN A 109 -3.60 3.07 0.09
N GLY A 110 -2.96 2.70 1.19
CA GLY A 110 -2.46 1.35 1.43
C GLY A 110 -1.19 0.95 0.67
N GLY A 111 -0.54 1.87 -0.05
CA GLY A 111 0.68 1.55 -0.79
C GLY A 111 1.84 1.13 0.13
N LEU A 112 2.58 0.10 -0.28
CA LEU A 112 3.77 -0.42 0.40
C LEU A 112 4.90 0.62 0.36
N VAL A 113 5.52 0.85 1.53
CA VAL A 113 6.71 1.69 1.67
C VAL A 113 7.98 0.84 1.71
N LYS A 114 7.91 -0.29 2.43
CA LYS A 114 9.04 -1.18 2.64
C LYS A 114 8.56 -2.56 3.03
N VAL A 115 9.16 -3.59 2.45
CA VAL A 115 9.00 -4.99 2.86
C VAL A 115 10.38 -5.54 3.24
N VAL A 116 10.47 -6.21 4.38
CA VAL A 116 11.68 -6.90 4.83
C VAL A 116 11.34 -8.27 5.39
N ARG A 117 12.16 -9.27 5.04
CA ARG A 117 12.19 -10.55 5.73
C ARG A 117 13.05 -10.43 6.98
N LYS A 118 12.54 -10.93 8.10
CA LYS A 118 13.22 -10.95 9.38
C LYS A 118 13.14 -12.34 10.00
N LYS A 119 14.01 -12.59 10.97
CA LYS A 119 14.08 -13.83 11.73
C LYS A 119 14.19 -13.52 13.22
N SER A 120 13.42 -14.23 14.05
CA SER A 120 13.50 -14.18 15.51
C SER A 120 13.56 -15.62 16.03
N GLY A 121 14.73 -16.05 16.51
CA GLY A 121 14.96 -17.45 16.85
C GLY A 121 14.81 -18.36 15.63
N ALA A 122 13.90 -19.35 15.72
CA ALA A 122 13.59 -20.25 14.61
C ALA A 122 12.51 -19.71 13.67
N GLU A 123 11.79 -18.65 14.04
CA GLU A 123 10.66 -18.13 13.27
C GLU A 123 11.13 -17.09 12.25
N GLU A 124 10.59 -17.20 11.04
CA GLU A 124 10.76 -16.20 9.98
C GLU A 124 9.45 -15.46 9.73
N TYR A 125 9.53 -14.17 9.45
CA TYR A 125 8.38 -13.33 9.21
C TYR A 125 8.70 -12.22 8.23
N LEU A 126 7.66 -11.72 7.56
CA LEU A 126 7.71 -10.45 6.85
C LEU A 126 7.32 -9.36 7.83
N GLN A 127 8.12 -8.30 7.86
CA GLN A 127 7.69 -7.01 8.40
C GLN A 127 7.59 -6.05 7.23
N TYR A 128 6.46 -5.38 7.11
CA TYR A 128 6.25 -4.40 6.05
C TYR A 128 5.52 -3.19 6.59
N SER A 129 5.66 -2.09 5.86
CA SER A 129 5.08 -0.82 6.20
C SER A 129 4.25 -0.30 5.03
N VAL A 130 3.08 0.26 5.33
CA VAL A 130 2.12 0.75 4.35
C VAL A 130 1.77 2.19 4.67
N ASN A 131 1.60 3.02 3.65
CA ASN A 131 1.05 4.36 3.86
C ASN A 131 -0.42 4.26 4.22
N VAL A 132 -0.86 5.18 5.07
CA VAL A 132 -2.26 5.29 5.46
C VAL A 132 -2.75 6.71 5.26
N THR A 133 -3.96 6.81 4.72
CA THR A 133 -4.73 8.06 4.66
C THR A 133 -5.35 8.37 6.02
N THR A 134 -6.02 9.53 6.12
CA THR A 134 -6.79 9.88 7.32
C THR A 134 -7.86 8.82 7.62
N TYR A 135 -8.62 8.43 6.60
CA TYR A 135 -9.64 7.38 6.72
C TYR A 135 -9.05 6.04 7.16
N ASP A 136 -7.97 5.58 6.52
CA ASP A 136 -7.36 4.29 6.82
C ASP A 136 -6.84 4.25 8.26
N LEU A 137 -6.27 5.36 8.74
CA LEU A 137 -5.76 5.46 10.10
C LEU A 137 -6.85 5.21 11.14
N LEU A 138 -8.05 5.78 10.95
CA LEU A 138 -9.17 5.57 11.87
C LEU A 138 -9.75 4.17 11.73
N SER A 139 -9.84 3.66 10.50
CA SER A 139 -10.34 2.31 10.22
C SER A 139 -9.49 1.23 10.90
N LEU A 140 -8.17 1.43 10.99
CA LEU A 140 -7.25 0.53 11.72
C LEU A 140 -7.56 0.42 13.23
N ALA A 141 -8.25 1.40 13.82
CA ALA A 141 -8.69 1.35 15.21
C ALA A 141 -10.05 0.64 15.38
N GLY A 142 -10.74 0.29 14.29
CA GLY A 142 -12.06 -0.35 14.30
C GLY A 142 -13.24 0.62 14.27
N GLU A 143 -13.04 1.85 13.81
CA GLU A 143 -14.05 2.91 13.85
C GLU A 143 -14.85 3.00 12.54
N PRO A 144 -16.20 3.10 12.60
CA PRO A 144 -17.07 3.11 11.43
C PRO A 144 -17.18 4.52 10.84
N VAL A 145 -16.08 5.08 10.36
CA VAL A 145 -16.10 6.31 9.53
C VAL A 145 -16.34 5.95 8.06
N LYS A 146 -16.89 6.87 7.26
CA LYS A 146 -17.05 6.67 5.81
C LYS A 146 -15.91 7.32 5.03
N ALA A 147 -15.26 6.55 4.15
CA ALA A 147 -14.23 7.09 3.27
C ALA A 147 -14.82 8.17 2.34
N TYR A 148 -14.07 9.24 2.08
CA TYR A 148 -14.42 10.37 1.21
C TYR A 148 -15.58 11.25 1.65
N ASP A 149 -16.58 10.68 2.32
CA ASP A 149 -17.71 11.43 2.87
C ASP A 149 -17.31 12.18 4.13
N ASP A 150 -16.56 11.52 5.02
CA ASP A 150 -16.17 12.08 6.31
C ASP A 150 -14.71 12.51 6.36
N LEU A 151 -13.81 11.88 5.59
CA LEU A 151 -12.36 12.10 5.71
C LEU A 151 -11.66 11.83 4.38
N GLU A 152 -10.49 12.44 4.19
CA GLU A 152 -9.64 12.21 3.03
C GLU A 152 -9.17 10.75 2.95
N ALA A 153 -9.41 10.14 1.79
CA ALA A 153 -8.91 8.81 1.40
C ALA A 153 -8.22 8.88 0.02
N CYS A 154 -7.46 9.95 -0.23
CA CYS A 154 -6.85 10.20 -1.54
C CYS A 154 -5.44 9.59 -1.66
N ALA A 155 -5.03 9.23 -2.88
CA ALA A 155 -3.74 8.58 -3.14
C ALA A 155 -2.50 9.47 -2.87
N ILE A 156 -2.67 10.76 -2.59
CA ILE A 156 -1.58 11.68 -2.22
C ILE A 156 -1.70 12.22 -0.77
N CYS A 157 -2.75 11.82 -0.05
CA CYS A 157 -3.11 12.34 1.28
C CYS A 157 -2.49 11.47 2.40
N CYS A 158 -1.18 11.25 2.36
CA CYS A 158 -0.49 10.39 3.33
C CYS A 158 -0.45 11.06 4.71
N LYS A 159 -0.94 10.37 5.75
CA LYS A 159 -0.94 10.90 7.12
C LYS A 159 -0.06 10.12 8.08
N ALA A 160 0.12 8.83 7.87
CA ALA A 160 0.99 8.01 8.68
C ALA A 160 1.50 6.80 7.90
N VAL A 161 2.33 6.00 8.56
CA VAL A 161 2.76 4.69 8.07
C VAL A 161 2.37 3.63 9.09
N ALA A 162 1.61 2.62 8.69
CA ALA A 162 1.27 1.47 9.53
C ALA A 162 2.26 0.33 9.28
N ILE A 163 2.75 -0.29 10.36
CA ILE A 163 3.76 -1.35 10.31
C ILE A 163 3.12 -2.66 10.73
N PHE A 164 3.16 -3.64 9.85
CA PHE A 164 2.57 -4.95 10.01
C PHE A 164 3.62 -6.05 10.03
N GLN A 165 3.19 -7.21 10.52
CA GLN A 165 3.95 -8.44 10.52
C GLN A 165 3.07 -9.61 10.05
N ARG A 166 3.65 -10.48 9.23
CA ARG A 166 3.07 -11.78 8.81
C ARG A 166 4.10 -12.90 8.97
N PRO A 167 3.75 -14.07 9.53
CA PRO A 167 4.67 -15.19 9.62
C PRO A 167 4.95 -15.78 8.23
N ILE A 168 6.19 -16.22 7.95
CA ILE A 168 6.52 -16.98 6.73
C ILE A 168 6.31 -18.47 7.02
N SER A 169 5.05 -18.87 7.06
CA SER A 169 4.61 -20.24 7.34
C SER A 169 3.22 -20.49 6.76
N ALA A 170 2.62 -21.66 7.02
CA ALA A 170 1.24 -21.94 6.61
C ALA A 170 0.21 -20.89 7.10
N ASP A 171 0.55 -20.11 8.13
CA ASP A 171 -0.24 -19.02 8.70
C ASP A 171 0.02 -17.64 8.06
N ILE A 172 0.64 -17.55 6.87
CA ILE A 172 0.98 -16.28 6.17
C ILE A 172 -0.20 -15.29 6.03
N ALA A 173 -1.43 -15.79 6.03
CA ALA A 173 -2.64 -14.97 6.01
C ALA A 173 -2.86 -14.17 7.32
N LYS A 174 -2.31 -14.63 8.45
CA LYS A 174 -2.41 -13.95 9.74
C LYS A 174 -1.51 -12.72 9.74
N GLU A 175 -2.15 -11.57 9.82
CA GLU A 175 -1.50 -10.27 9.91
C GLU A 175 -1.59 -9.72 11.33
N LYS A 176 -0.54 -9.04 11.77
CA LYS A 176 -0.52 -8.32 13.03
C LYS A 176 -0.05 -6.89 12.79
N LEU A 177 -0.88 -5.91 13.15
CA LEU A 177 -0.44 -4.52 13.30
C LEU A 177 0.53 -4.45 14.48
N LEU A 178 1.76 -4.01 14.23
CA LEU A 178 2.76 -3.78 15.27
C LEU A 178 2.59 -2.39 15.87
N TYR A 179 2.54 -1.37 15.00
CA TYR A 179 2.34 0.02 15.38
C TYR A 179 2.06 0.90 14.16
N VAL A 180 1.57 2.10 14.40
CA VAL A 180 1.49 3.19 13.43
C VAL A 180 2.51 4.26 13.78
N ASP A 181 3.21 4.78 12.78
CA ASP A 181 4.14 5.90 12.89
C ASP A 181 3.52 7.15 12.27
N LEU A 182 3.09 8.07 13.15
CA LEU A 182 2.55 9.37 12.77
C LEU A 182 3.64 10.34 12.31
N SER A 183 4.92 10.10 12.60
CA SER A 183 6.00 11.05 12.26
C SER A 183 6.52 10.92 10.84
N ALA A 184 6.08 9.90 10.09
CA ALA A 184 6.45 9.72 8.69
C ALA A 184 5.98 10.87 7.78
N TYR A 185 4.90 11.54 8.16
CA TYR A 185 4.31 12.67 7.42
C TYR A 185 4.05 13.84 8.38
N PRO A 186 5.08 14.65 8.67
CA PRO A 186 4.92 15.82 9.54
C PRO A 186 3.93 16.79 8.90
N GLN A 187 2.89 17.16 9.65
CA GLN A 187 1.85 18.05 9.14
C GLN A 187 2.37 19.49 9.06
N SER A 188 2.32 20.07 7.86
CA SER A 188 2.67 21.48 7.64
C SER A 188 1.50 22.39 8.02
N GLU A 189 1.81 23.57 8.59
CA GLU A 189 0.80 24.61 8.77
C GLU A 189 0.25 25.06 7.41
N GLY A 190 -1.08 25.09 7.27
CA GLY A 190 -1.74 25.53 6.03
C GLY A 190 -1.93 24.45 4.96
N GLU A 191 -1.79 23.16 5.29
CA GLU A 191 -2.23 22.09 4.38
C GLU A 191 -3.71 22.31 4.03
N ALA A 192 -3.98 22.50 2.73
CA ALA A 192 -5.33 22.74 2.24
C ALA A 192 -6.19 21.54 2.58
N ALA A 193 -7.16 21.72 3.47
CA ALA A 193 -8.10 20.67 3.81
C ALA A 193 -9.01 20.40 2.62
N ALA A 194 -9.24 19.14 2.27
CA ALA A 194 -10.38 18.79 1.45
C ALA A 194 -11.68 19.32 2.07
N ASN A 195 -12.68 19.59 1.24
CA ASN A 195 -14.04 19.97 1.66
C ASN A 195 -14.81 18.77 2.27
N THR A 196 -14.15 17.97 3.10
CA THR A 196 -14.78 16.90 3.86
C THR A 196 -15.08 17.39 5.28
N PRO A 197 -16.21 16.96 5.89
CA PRO A 197 -16.47 17.11 7.32
C PRO A 197 -15.23 16.68 8.11
N TYR A 198 -14.98 17.24 9.29
CA TYR A 198 -13.90 16.80 10.20
C TYR A 198 -12.43 16.92 9.73
N GLN A 199 -12.09 16.98 8.44
CA GLN A 199 -10.69 16.95 7.99
C GLN A 199 -9.85 18.11 8.54
N THR A 200 -10.40 19.33 8.57
CA THR A 200 -9.73 20.48 9.19
C THR A 200 -9.46 20.25 10.66
N CYS A 201 -10.44 19.66 11.39
CA CYS A 201 -10.26 19.33 12.80
C CYS A 201 -9.22 18.22 12.98
N PHE A 202 -9.28 17.17 12.16
CA PHE A 202 -8.32 16.07 12.17
C PHE A 202 -6.89 16.58 11.94
N ASN A 203 -6.65 17.41 10.92
CA ASN A 203 -5.32 17.96 10.62
C ASN A 203 -4.77 18.73 11.83
N LYS A 204 -5.58 19.59 12.46
CA LYS A 204 -5.20 20.35 13.67
C LYS A 204 -4.97 19.44 14.87
N PHE A 205 -5.81 18.43 15.05
CA PHE A 205 -5.69 17.43 16.12
C PHE A 205 -4.40 16.63 15.96
N LEU A 206 -4.15 16.07 14.78
CA LEU A 206 -2.94 15.30 14.46
C LEU A 206 -1.68 16.13 14.67
N GLN A 207 -1.65 17.37 14.18
CA GLN A 207 -0.52 18.28 14.39
C GLN A 207 -0.26 18.54 15.88
N THR A 208 -1.32 18.80 16.65
CA THR A 208 -1.22 19.01 18.11
C THR A 208 -0.73 17.74 18.81
N TYR A 209 -1.22 16.58 18.37
CA TYR A 209 -0.85 15.29 18.93
C TYR A 209 0.63 14.97 18.68
N GLN A 210 1.10 15.14 17.44
CA GLN A 210 2.51 14.92 17.04
C GLN A 210 3.49 15.80 17.83
N ARG A 211 3.09 17.02 18.24
CA ARG A 211 3.94 17.93 19.04
C ARG A 211 4.06 17.53 20.51
N LYS A 212 3.06 16.84 21.06
CA LYS A 212 2.93 16.61 22.52
C LYS A 212 3.17 15.17 22.93
N ASN A 213 2.96 14.22 22.04
CA ASN A 213 2.94 12.79 22.35
C ASN A 213 3.96 12.01 21.52
N THR A 214 4.11 10.74 21.83
CA THR A 214 4.87 9.80 21.01
C THR A 214 4.19 9.62 19.65
N SER A 215 4.94 9.80 18.56
CA SER A 215 4.43 9.59 17.20
C SER A 215 4.19 8.11 16.86
N ARG A 216 4.77 7.20 17.63
CA ARG A 216 4.62 5.75 17.46
C ARG A 216 3.53 5.21 18.36
N LEU A 217 2.46 4.70 17.75
CA LEU A 217 1.27 4.18 18.43
C LEU A 217 1.15 2.68 18.23
N ASP A 218 1.21 1.90 19.30
CA ASP A 218 0.71 0.52 19.26
C ASP A 218 -0.83 0.50 19.12
N LEU A 219 -1.44 -0.68 19.05
CA LEU A 219 -2.90 -0.78 18.88
C LEU A 219 -3.69 -0.03 19.97
N LYS A 220 -3.25 -0.09 21.24
CA LYS A 220 -3.91 0.63 22.35
C LYS A 220 -3.69 2.14 22.27
N GLY A 221 -2.51 2.57 21.85
CA GLY A 221 -2.19 3.97 21.55
C GLY A 221 -3.06 4.51 20.41
N LEU A 222 -3.24 3.72 19.35
CA LEU A 222 -4.07 4.07 18.21
C LEU A 222 -5.54 4.19 18.61
N GLN A 223 -6.10 3.24 19.37
CA GLN A 223 -7.47 3.31 19.88
C GLN A 223 -7.71 4.57 20.72
N ARG A 224 -6.76 4.92 21.61
CA ARG A 224 -6.84 6.17 22.39
C ARG A 224 -6.74 7.42 21.52
N PHE A 225 -5.89 7.41 20.50
CA PHE A 225 -5.78 8.50 19.54
C PHE A 225 -7.12 8.73 18.83
N VAL A 226 -7.77 7.66 18.36
CA VAL A 226 -9.06 7.79 17.67
C VAL A 226 -10.19 8.19 18.61
N GLN A 227 -10.21 7.66 19.84
CA GLN A 227 -11.16 8.12 20.85
C GLN A 227 -11.04 9.65 21.09
N GLN A 228 -9.82 10.16 21.25
CA GLN A 228 -9.59 11.60 21.45
C GLN A 228 -10.00 12.43 20.22
N PHE A 229 -9.78 11.90 19.02
CA PHE A 229 -10.28 12.51 17.79
C PHE A 229 -11.81 12.58 17.79
N ASN A 230 -12.50 11.49 18.09
CA ASN A 230 -13.97 11.44 18.12
C ASN A 230 -14.57 12.40 19.16
N GLU A 231 -13.94 12.50 20.32
CA GLU A 231 -14.33 13.46 21.37
C GLU A 231 -14.15 14.91 20.90
N GLN A 232 -13.03 15.25 20.24
CA GLN A 232 -12.72 16.63 19.86
C GLN A 232 -13.34 17.09 18.55
N CYS A 233 -13.48 16.19 17.59
CA CYS A 233 -13.82 16.53 16.20
C CYS A 233 -15.20 16.05 15.76
N VAL A 234 -15.71 14.95 16.32
CA VAL A 234 -17.01 14.39 15.89
C VAL A 234 -18.13 14.82 16.83
N SER A 235 -17.95 14.64 18.13
CA SER A 235 -19.00 14.86 19.14
C SER A 235 -19.40 16.33 19.33
N HIS A 236 -18.51 17.27 19.02
CA HIS A 236 -18.75 18.72 19.13
C HIS A 236 -19.27 19.36 17.84
N SER A 237 -19.44 18.59 16.78
CA SER A 237 -19.83 19.09 15.45
C SER A 237 -21.34 18.98 15.19
N GLY A 238 -22.09 18.45 16.16
CA GLY A 238 -23.55 18.23 16.08
C GLY A 238 -24.40 19.21 16.91
N SER A 239 -23.82 20.32 17.35
CA SER A 239 -24.48 21.37 18.14
C SER A 239 -24.41 22.73 17.46
#